data_AF-A0A2P7QHW9-F1
#
_entry.id   AF-A0A2P7QHW9-F1
#
_cell.length_a   1.000
_cell.length_b   1.000
_cell.length_c   1.000
_cell.angle_alpha   90.00
_cell.angle_beta   90.00
_cell.angle_gamma   90.00
#
_symmetry.space_group_name_H-M   'P 1'
#
loop_
_entity.id
_entity.type
_entity.pdbx_description
1 polymer ?
#
loop_
_entity_poly.entity_id
_entity_poly.type
_entity_poly.pdbx_seq_one_letter_code
_entity_poly.pdbx_strand_id
1 'polypeptide(L)'
;VLTVADAGRVEEGAVATFAIRLDKAVDNATTLRFSLGGDIAADDVGTPTVTINGAAVAVTDLGDGRYSVSVPAGTTDGIRVSVP
;
A
#
# COMPACT_ATOMS: atom_id res chain seq x y z
N VAL A 1 -14.06 -2.66 -8.95
CA VAL A 1 -12.77 -2.45 -9.62
C VAL A 1 -11.84 -1.76 -8.64
N LEU A 2 -10.65 -2.33 -8.46
CA LEU A 2 -9.56 -1.71 -7.72
C LEU A 2 -8.54 -1.18 -8.74
N THR A 3 -8.12 0.07 -8.58
CA THR A 3 -7.10 0.70 -9.42
C THR A 3 -5.91 1.12 -8.59
N VAL A 4 -4.71 0.84 -9.09
CA VAL A 4 -3.44 1.31 -8.51
C VAL A 4 -2.80 2.28 -9.51
N ALA A 5 -2.39 3.45 -9.02
CA ALA A 5 -1.79 4.51 -9.81
C ALA A 5 -0.56 5.11 -9.09
N ASP A 6 0.05 6.11 -9.72
CA ASP A 6 1.09 6.99 -9.16
C ASP A 6 2.44 6.36 -8.80
N ALA A 7 2.67 5.08 -9.13
CA ALA A 7 3.97 4.42 -8.93
C ALA A 7 5.16 5.21 -9.52
N GLY A 8 4.91 5.97 -10.59
CA GLY A 8 5.93 6.73 -11.29
C GLY A 8 7.07 5.84 -11.78
N ARG A 9 8.28 6.40 -11.82
CA ARG A 9 9.52 5.66 -12.01
C ARG A 9 10.03 5.26 -10.63
N VAL A 10 10.14 3.95 -10.40
CA VAL A 10 10.68 3.38 -9.16
C VAL A 10 12.19 3.18 -9.35
N GLU A 11 12.97 3.86 -8.52
CA GLU A 11 14.44 3.76 -8.52
C GLU A 11 14.91 3.29 -7.15
N GLU A 12 16.00 2.54 -7.14
CA GLU A 12 16.68 2.12 -5.91
C GLU A 12 17.06 3.33 -5.05
N GLY A 13 16.80 3.25 -3.75
CA GLY A 13 17.08 4.32 -2.78
C GLY A 13 16.16 5.54 -2.86
N ALA A 14 15.12 5.51 -3.70
CA ALA A 14 14.10 6.54 -3.78
C ALA A 14 12.72 6.02 -3.34
N VAL A 15 11.95 6.88 -2.67
CA VAL A 15 10.61 6.52 -2.20
C VAL A 15 9.66 6.35 -3.38
N ALA A 16 9.14 5.14 -3.56
CA ALA A 16 8.03 4.85 -4.47
C ALA A 16 6.69 5.10 -3.76
N THR A 17 5.73 5.70 -4.44
CA THR A 17 4.39 5.90 -3.89
C THR A 17 3.31 5.33 -4.79
N PHE A 18 2.33 4.63 -4.21
CA PHE A 18 1.20 4.04 -4.93
C PHE A 18 -0.11 4.58 -4.36
N ALA A 19 -0.97 5.11 -5.22
CA ALA A 19 -2.32 5.53 -4.87
C ALA A 19 -3.32 4.42 -5.22
N ILE A 20 -4.16 4.02 -4.27
CA ILE A 20 -5.16 2.96 -4.46
C ILE A 20 -6.55 3.58 -4.39
N ARG A 21 -7.41 3.26 -5.37
CA ARG A 21 -8.83 3.62 -5.38
C ARG A 21 -9.70 2.39 -5.60
N LEU A 22 -10.87 2.38 -4.97
CA LEU A 22 -11.92 1.39 -5.08
C LEU A 22 -13.11 2.06 -5.77
N ASP A 23 -13.71 1.38 -6.75
CA ASP A 23 -14.91 1.87 -7.45
C ASP A 23 -16.14 1.99 -6.55
N LYS A 24 -16.15 1.27 -5.42
CA LYS A 24 -17.19 1.32 -4.40
C LYS A 24 -16.58 1.32 -3.02
N ALA A 25 -17.32 1.87 -2.07
CA ALA A 25 -16.95 1.83 -0.67
C ALA A 25 -16.90 0.39 -0.17
N VAL A 26 -15.97 0.10 0.72
CA VAL A 26 -16.02 -1.14 1.50
C VAL A 26 -17.16 -1.07 2.52
N ASP A 27 -17.98 -2.12 2.62
CA ASP A 27 -19.15 -2.15 3.52
C ASP A 27 -18.76 -2.34 5.00
N ASN A 28 -17.59 -2.91 5.26
CA ASN A 28 -17.03 -3.12 6.58
C ASN A 28 -15.49 -2.98 6.53
N ALA A 29 -14.85 -2.97 7.70
CA ALA A 29 -13.40 -3.02 7.80
C ALA A 29 -12.88 -4.22 6.98
N THR A 30 -12.05 -3.94 5.99
CA THR A 30 -11.58 -4.93 5.00
C THR A 30 -10.07 -4.98 5.02
N THR A 31 -9.52 -6.19 5.11
CA THR A 31 -8.07 -6.38 5.01
C THR A 31 -7.64 -6.38 3.55
N LEU A 32 -6.79 -5.43 3.17
CA LEU A 32 -6.07 -5.47 1.91
C LEU A 32 -4.69 -6.08 2.12
N ARG A 33 -4.28 -6.92 1.16
CA ARG A 33 -2.96 -7.54 1.11
C ARG A 33 -2.26 -7.11 -0.16
N PHE A 34 -0.98 -6.78 -0.07
CA PHE A 34 -0.15 -6.46 -1.23
C PHE A 34 1.23 -7.08 -1.09
N SER A 35 1.90 -7.26 -2.22
CA SER A 35 3.27 -7.76 -2.31
C SER A 35 4.10 -6.80 -3.14
N LEU A 36 5.34 -6.58 -2.74
CA LEU A 36 6.34 -5.94 -3.58
C LEU A 36 6.86 -6.99 -4.57
N GLY A 37 6.92 -6.63 -5.85
CA GLY A 37 7.45 -7.50 -6.91
C GLY A 37 8.71 -6.90 -7.53
N GLY A 38 9.33 -7.63 -8.45
CA GLY A 38 10.62 -7.28 -9.04
C GLY A 38 11.77 -8.05 -8.39
N ASP A 39 12.98 -7.83 -8.89
CA ASP A 39 14.21 -8.37 -8.29
C ASP A 39 14.62 -7.43 -7.15
N ILE A 40 14.07 -7.69 -5.97
CA ILE A 40 14.29 -6.94 -4.73
C ILE A 40 14.79 -7.87 -3.64
N ALA A 41 15.81 -7.47 -2.89
CA ALA A 41 16.16 -8.08 -1.61
C ALA A 41 15.36 -7.40 -0.48
N ALA A 42 15.21 -8.08 0.65
CA ALA A 42 14.40 -7.57 1.77
C ALA A 42 15.01 -6.30 2.43
N ASP A 43 16.32 -6.12 2.29
CA ASP A 43 17.07 -4.95 2.74
C ASP A 43 17.10 -3.81 1.71
N ASP A 44 16.71 -4.06 0.46
CA ASP A 44 16.65 -3.04 -0.60
C ASP A 44 15.43 -2.13 -0.45
N VAL A 45 14.35 -2.66 0.10
CA VAL A 45 13.06 -1.97 0.25
C VAL A 45 12.71 -1.97 1.73
N GLY A 46 12.84 -0.82 2.39
CA GLY A 46 12.49 -0.73 3.81
C GLY A 46 11.01 -1.05 4.06
N THR A 47 10.57 -1.00 5.32
CA THR A 47 9.16 -1.31 5.62
C THR A 47 8.20 -0.29 4.99
N PRO A 48 7.22 -0.72 4.17
CA PRO A 48 6.23 0.18 3.60
C PRO A 48 5.42 0.89 4.68
N THR A 49 5.02 2.12 4.38
CA THR A 49 4.08 2.89 5.19
C THR A 49 2.77 3.09 4.44
N VAL A 50 1.66 3.13 5.16
CA VAL A 50 0.34 3.35 4.55
C VAL A 50 -0.38 4.51 5.25
N THR A 51 -0.97 5.39 4.47
CA THR A 51 -1.95 6.36 4.94
C THR A 51 -3.31 6.12 4.30
N ILE A 52 -4.38 6.34 5.05
CA ILE A 52 -5.75 6.38 4.54
C ILE A 52 -6.34 7.75 4.90
N ASN A 53 -6.74 8.53 3.89
CA ASN A 53 -7.25 9.89 4.06
C ASN A 53 -6.27 10.79 4.86
N GLY A 54 -4.96 10.60 4.64
CA GLY A 54 -3.90 11.35 5.31
C GLY A 54 -3.54 10.87 6.72
N ALA A 55 -4.30 9.93 7.30
CA ALA A 55 -3.98 9.34 8.60
C ALA A 55 -3.11 8.08 8.43
N ALA A 56 -2.05 7.94 9.23
CA ALA A 56 -1.22 6.74 9.24
C ALA A 56 -2.02 5.52 9.71
N VAL A 57 -1.82 4.39 9.03
CA VAL A 57 -2.44 3.10 9.39
C VAL A 57 -1.35 2.07 9.60
N ALA A 58 -1.54 1.22 10.61
CA ALA A 58 -0.62 0.13 10.90
C ALA A 58 -0.51 -0.83 9.71
N VAL A 59 0.72 -1.12 9.33
CA VAL A 59 1.06 -2.13 8.32
C VAL A 59 1.53 -3.37 9.05
N THR A 60 0.92 -4.51 8.73
CA THR A 60 1.38 -5.81 9.20
C THR A 60 2.28 -6.42 8.15
N ASP A 61 3.55 -6.62 8.50
CA ASP A 61 4.48 -7.43 7.71
C ASP A 61 4.10 -8.91 7.81
N LEU A 62 3.93 -9.56 6.66
CA LEU A 62 3.59 -10.97 6.53
C LEU A 62 4.79 -11.83 6.11
N GLY A 63 5.97 -11.23 5.90
CA GLY A 63 7.17 -11.86 5.39
C GLY A 63 7.20 -11.97 3.86
N ASP A 64 8.41 -12.12 3.33
CA ASP A 64 8.69 -12.31 1.90
C ASP A 64 8.14 -11.16 1.02
N GLY A 65 8.29 -9.91 1.47
CA GLY A 65 7.81 -8.73 0.75
C GLY A 65 6.28 -8.60 0.68
N ARG A 66 5.54 -9.32 1.55
CA ARG A 66 4.07 -9.26 1.63
C ARG A 66 3.63 -8.48 2.86
N TYR A 67 2.60 -7.67 2.68
CA TYR A 67 2.07 -6.78 3.71
C TYR A 67 0.55 -6.78 3.73
N SER A 68 -0.03 -6.34 4.85
CA SER A 68 -1.47 -6.10 4.94
C SER A 68 -1.81 -4.84 5.74
N VAL A 69 -2.97 -4.29 5.42
CA VAL A 69 -3.54 -3.10 6.08
C VAL A 69 -5.06 -3.29 6.25
N SER A 70 -5.60 -2.77 7.36
CA SER A 70 -7.05 -2.70 7.56
C SER A 70 -7.59 -1.40 6.96
N VAL A 71 -8.52 -1.52 6.02
CA VAL A 71 -9.20 -0.40 5.37
C VAL A 71 -10.58 -0.23 6.01
N PRO A 72 -10.89 0.93 6.63
CA PRO A 72 -12.18 1.17 7.27
C PRO A 72 -13.36 1.13 6.29
N ALA A 73 -14.55 0.79 6.80
CA ALA A 73 -15.81 0.93 6.08
C ALA A 73 -15.97 2.35 5.48
N GLY A 74 -16.59 2.45 4.31
CA GLY A 74 -16.78 3.74 3.63
C GLY A 74 -15.59 4.21 2.77
N THR A 75 -14.42 3.56 2.86
CA THR A 75 -13.24 3.98 2.10
C THR A 75 -13.40 3.68 0.60
N THR A 76 -13.15 4.67 -0.24
CA THR A 76 -13.09 4.55 -1.72
C THR A 76 -11.77 5.05 -2.29
N ASP A 77 -11.12 6.01 -1.65
CA ASP A 77 -9.85 6.57 -2.08
C ASP A 77 -8.99 6.97 -0.86
N GLY A 78 -7.94 7.77 -1.10
CA GLY A 78 -7.06 8.27 -0.04
C GLY A 78 -6.10 7.23 0.54
N ILE A 79 -6.13 5.99 0.04
CA ILE A 79 -5.17 4.94 0.38
C ILE A 79 -3.87 5.21 -0.38
N ARG A 80 -2.79 5.48 0.34
CA ARG A 80 -1.46 5.75 -0.20
C ARG A 80 -0.45 4.83 0.45
N VAL A 81 0.27 4.06 -0.36
CA VAL A 81 1.36 3.17 0.08
C VAL A 81 2.67 3.83 -0.32
N SER A 82 3.60 4.01 0.62
CA SER A 82 4.94 4.51 0.34
C SER A 82 5.96 3.44 0.68
N VAL A 83 6.84 3.11 -0.27
CA VAL A 83 7.92 2.13 -0.12
C VAL A 83 9.23 2.92 -0.17
N PRO A 84 10.01 2.94 0.92
CA PRO A 84 11.27 3.66 0.98
C PRO A 84 12.40 2.96 0.21
#